data_AF-A0A954BVH8-F1
#
_entry.id   AF-A0A954BVH8-F1
#
_cell.length_a   1.000
_cell.length_b   1.000
_cell.length_c   1.000
_cell.angle_alpha   90.00
_cell.angle_beta   90.00
_cell.angle_gamma   90.00
#
_symmetry.space_group_name_H-M   'P 1'
#
loop_
_entity.id
_entity.type
_entity.pdbx_description
1 polymer ?
#
loop_
_entity_poly.entity_id
_entity_poly.type
_entity_poly.pdbx_seq_one_letter_code
_entity_poly.pdbx_strand_id
1 'polypeptide(L)'
;MGTRFRYVADDALRAENPDWYPECHVCDAVGTVYPMRATVRLGDGQTEDISAVCESCLNTGINIEYEFNFKENVLKYFKRDSSNEDPKTLMLQALERLAHNPRPAKCVQGFDWPLCCNDFCEFLGSPANAEAYEAFRIDARFWVGGPAGKHLSRNFLVEGPPELWTEVSFFRCSHCGKKHYIDQYT
;
A
#
# COMPACT_ATOMS: atom_id res chain seq x y z
N MET A 1 -10.61 -2.56 -8.64
CA MET A 1 -10.59 -1.50 -7.62
C MET A 1 -11.56 -1.92 -6.55
N GLY A 2 -11.13 -1.84 -5.29
CA GLY A 2 -11.97 -2.15 -4.14
C GLY A 2 -13.18 -1.22 -4.09
N THR A 3 -14.28 -1.73 -3.56
CA THR A 3 -15.52 -0.98 -3.40
C THR A 3 -15.52 -0.15 -2.12
N ARG A 4 -14.83 -0.63 -1.07
CA ARG A 4 -14.69 0.09 0.20
C ARG A 4 -13.50 1.03 0.20
N PHE A 5 -12.36 0.55 -0.28
CA PHE A 5 -11.11 1.31 -0.32
C PHE A 5 -10.50 1.21 -1.72
N ARG A 6 -10.31 2.37 -2.36
CA ARG A 6 -9.91 2.51 -3.77
C ARG A 6 -8.69 1.67 -4.16
N TYR A 7 -7.68 1.62 -3.31
CA TYR A 7 -6.41 0.95 -3.54
C TYR A 7 -6.29 -0.41 -2.86
N VAL A 8 -7.35 -0.94 -2.25
CA VAL A 8 -7.31 -2.28 -1.61
C VAL A 8 -8.48 -3.10 -2.11
N ALA A 9 -8.21 -4.20 -2.79
CA ALA A 9 -9.25 -5.11 -3.25
C ALA A 9 -10.04 -5.67 -2.06
N ASP A 10 -11.36 -5.82 -2.20
CA ASP A 10 -12.25 -6.14 -1.06
C ASP A 10 -11.95 -7.53 -0.46
N ASP A 11 -11.55 -8.47 -1.31
CA ASP A 11 -11.09 -9.81 -0.97
C ASP A 11 -9.69 -9.83 -0.34
N ALA A 12 -8.90 -8.76 -0.50
CA ALA A 12 -7.63 -8.54 0.20
C ALA A 12 -7.79 -7.76 1.52
N LEU A 13 -8.96 -7.14 1.74
CA LEU A 13 -9.22 -6.35 2.94
C LEU A 13 -9.34 -7.26 4.17
N ARG A 14 -8.54 -6.97 5.20
CA ARG A 14 -8.56 -7.66 6.48
C ARG A 14 -8.62 -6.61 7.59
N ALA A 15 -9.56 -6.78 8.51
CA ALA A 15 -9.57 -6.04 9.76
C ALA A 15 -8.46 -6.54 10.68
N GLU A 16 -8.01 -5.69 11.59
CA GLU A 16 -7.11 -6.10 12.67
C GLU A 16 -7.82 -7.03 13.66
N ASN A 17 -7.02 -7.80 14.40
CA ASN A 17 -7.54 -8.62 15.50
C ASN A 17 -8.01 -7.70 16.64
N PRO A 18 -9.30 -7.74 17.05
CA PRO A 18 -9.82 -6.90 18.13
C PRO A 18 -9.14 -7.17 19.49
N ASP A 19 -8.54 -8.35 19.69
CA ASP A 19 -7.78 -8.65 20.91
C ASP A 19 -6.47 -7.85 21.00
N TRP A 20 -5.95 -7.37 19.87
CA TRP A 20 -4.71 -6.60 19.78
C TRP A 20 -4.95 -5.12 19.49
N TYR A 21 -6.01 -4.83 18.72
CA TYR A 21 -6.39 -3.49 18.30
C TYR A 21 -7.90 -3.30 18.46
N PRO A 22 -8.38 -3.03 19.69
CA PRO A 22 -9.81 -2.93 19.98
C PRO A 22 -10.45 -1.62 19.48
N GLU A 23 -9.65 -0.60 19.21
CA GLU A 23 -10.11 0.77 18.96
C GLU A 23 -9.32 1.48 17.88
N CYS A 24 -9.91 2.56 17.35
CA CYS A 24 -9.30 3.41 16.35
C CYS A 24 -8.30 4.38 17.00
N HIS A 25 -7.05 4.37 16.57
CA HIS A 25 -6.00 5.26 17.12
C HIS A 25 -6.11 6.74 16.65
N VAL A 26 -7.27 7.14 16.13
CA VAL A 26 -7.52 8.52 15.62
C VAL A 26 -8.73 9.15 16.29
N CYS A 27 -9.75 8.35 16.62
CA CYS A 27 -10.99 8.84 17.24
C CYS A 27 -11.42 8.04 18.46
N ASP A 28 -10.61 7.07 18.90
CA ASP A 28 -10.83 6.18 20.04
C ASP A 28 -12.12 5.36 19.99
N ALA A 29 -12.79 5.33 18.82
CA ALA A 29 -13.98 4.52 18.64
C ALA A 29 -13.63 3.03 18.70
N VAL A 30 -14.27 2.31 19.61
CA VAL A 30 -14.18 0.85 19.72
C VAL A 30 -14.95 0.18 18.58
N GLY A 31 -14.34 -0.81 17.94
CA GLY A 31 -14.99 -1.57 16.88
C GLY A 31 -14.03 -2.07 15.81
N THR A 32 -14.55 -2.28 14.60
CA THR A 32 -13.73 -2.76 13.47
C THR A 32 -12.74 -1.69 13.03
N VAL A 33 -11.47 -2.04 13.10
CA VAL A 33 -10.35 -1.22 12.63
C VAL A 33 -9.50 -1.98 11.62
N TYR A 34 -8.79 -1.24 10.79
CA TYR A 34 -7.95 -1.76 9.72
C TYR A 34 -6.49 -1.38 9.94
N PRO A 35 -5.54 -2.20 9.45
CA PRO A 35 -4.11 -1.93 9.54
C PRO A 35 -3.77 -0.56 8.94
N MET A 36 -3.04 0.25 9.70
CA MET A 36 -2.61 1.58 9.28
C MET A 36 -1.34 1.98 10.02
N ARG A 37 -0.17 1.62 9.49
CA ARG A 37 1.12 2.11 9.99
C ARG A 37 1.42 3.48 9.37
N ALA A 38 1.31 4.52 10.17
CA ALA A 38 1.55 5.90 9.76
C ALA A 38 1.83 6.78 10.98
N THR A 39 2.55 7.86 10.77
CA THR A 39 2.55 9.01 11.69
C THR A 39 1.46 9.97 11.21
N VAL A 40 0.57 10.40 12.10
CA VAL A 40 -0.54 11.30 11.77
C VAL A 40 -0.47 12.57 12.58
N ARG A 41 -0.88 13.69 11.96
CA ARG A 41 -0.96 14.98 12.65
C ARG A 41 -2.37 15.20 13.18
N LEU A 42 -2.49 15.36 14.49
CA LEU A 42 -3.73 15.64 15.19
C LEU A 42 -4.08 17.13 15.15
N GLY A 43 -5.31 17.47 15.53
CA GLY A 43 -5.87 18.83 15.43
C GLY A 43 -5.15 19.88 16.28
N ASP A 44 -4.40 19.47 17.29
CA ASP A 44 -3.58 20.33 18.16
C ASP A 44 -2.14 20.53 17.62
N GLY A 45 -1.83 19.94 16.46
CA GLY A 45 -0.51 19.99 15.83
C GLY A 45 0.47 18.93 16.33
N GLN A 46 0.09 18.07 17.28
CA GLN A 46 0.90 16.94 17.70
C GLN A 46 0.91 15.84 16.62
N THR A 47 1.95 15.01 16.65
CA THR A 47 2.09 13.85 15.78
C THR A 47 2.04 12.58 16.58
N GLU A 48 1.27 11.60 16.15
CA GLU A 48 1.18 10.29 16.79
C GLU A 48 1.41 9.16 15.79
N ASP A 49 2.09 8.12 16.24
CA ASP A 49 2.24 6.88 15.48
C ASP A 49 1.02 5.99 15.70
N ILE A 50 0.33 5.68 14.61
CA ILE A 50 -0.86 4.85 14.62
C ILE A 50 -0.57 3.50 13.96
N SER A 51 -1.38 2.51 14.34
CA SER A 51 -1.31 1.15 13.76
C SER A 51 -2.67 0.63 13.30
N ALA A 52 -3.78 1.20 13.80
CA ALA A 52 -5.13 0.75 13.48
C ALA A 52 -6.12 1.93 13.37
N VAL A 53 -6.95 1.92 12.32
CA VAL A 53 -7.92 3.01 12.06
C VAL A 53 -9.27 2.47 11.59
N CYS A 54 -10.37 3.08 12.05
CA CYS A 54 -11.72 2.74 11.62
C CYS A 54 -12.02 3.25 10.20
N GLU A 55 -13.03 2.64 9.57
CA GLU A 55 -13.49 3.04 8.23
C GLU A 55 -13.92 4.51 8.16
N SER A 56 -14.55 5.03 9.21
CA SER A 56 -15.01 6.42 9.23
C SER A 56 -13.84 7.40 9.10
N CYS A 57 -12.77 7.22 9.87
CA CYS A 57 -11.59 8.07 9.80
C CYS A 57 -10.87 7.95 8.44
N LEU A 58 -10.77 6.74 7.89
CA LEU A 58 -10.24 6.54 6.53
C LEU A 58 -11.09 7.27 5.48
N ASN A 59 -12.41 7.21 5.56
CA ASN A 59 -13.29 7.87 4.60
C ASN A 59 -13.30 9.40 4.71
N THR A 60 -13.18 9.96 5.92
CA THR A 60 -13.04 11.41 6.10
C THR A 60 -11.66 11.91 5.65
N GLY A 61 -10.66 11.05 5.68
CA GLY A 61 -9.28 11.38 5.35
C GLY A 61 -8.48 11.68 6.61
N ILE A 62 -7.24 11.21 6.60
CA ILE A 62 -6.32 11.30 7.74
C ILE A 62 -5.13 12.15 7.31
N ASN A 63 -4.71 13.07 8.17
CA ASN A 63 -3.56 13.92 7.90
C ASN A 63 -2.26 13.15 8.16
N ILE A 64 -1.85 12.35 7.18
CA ILE A 64 -0.66 11.49 7.29
C ILE A 64 0.60 12.33 7.05
N GLU A 65 1.53 12.21 7.99
CA GLU A 65 2.88 12.70 7.81
C GLU A 65 3.67 11.70 6.96
N TYR A 66 4.10 12.18 5.80
CA TYR A 66 4.91 11.43 4.86
C TYR A 66 6.34 11.93 4.96
N GLU A 67 7.29 11.01 5.12
CA GLU A 67 8.72 11.34 5.11
C GLU A 67 9.09 12.11 3.82
N PHE A 68 10.02 13.06 3.95
CA PHE A 68 10.44 13.90 2.83
C PHE A 68 10.94 13.06 1.64
N ASN A 69 11.81 12.07 1.92
CA ASN A 69 12.37 11.18 0.91
C ASN A 69 11.28 10.37 0.19
N PHE A 70 10.20 10.03 0.87
CA PHE A 70 9.07 9.33 0.24
C PHE A 70 8.39 10.22 -0.81
N LYS A 71 8.07 11.47 -0.48
CA LYS A 71 7.43 12.40 -1.46
C LYS A 71 8.30 12.59 -2.70
N GLU A 72 9.61 12.75 -2.53
CA GLU A 72 10.53 12.87 -3.67
C GLU A 72 10.58 11.59 -4.51
N ASN A 73 10.56 10.42 -3.88
CA ASN A 73 10.54 9.14 -4.60
C ASN A 73 9.24 8.94 -5.36
N VAL A 74 8.09 9.25 -4.75
CA VAL A 74 6.79 9.20 -5.42
C VAL A 74 6.76 10.16 -6.61
N LEU A 75 7.22 11.40 -6.43
CA LEU A 75 7.21 12.43 -7.47
C LEU A 75 7.91 11.99 -8.76
N LYS A 76 8.98 11.19 -8.68
CA LYS A 76 9.71 10.65 -9.85
C LYS A 76 8.82 9.82 -10.78
N TYR A 77 7.71 9.28 -10.29
CA TYR A 77 6.76 8.46 -11.06
C TYR A 77 5.66 9.27 -11.73
N PHE A 78 5.45 10.52 -11.31
CA PHE A 78 4.45 11.39 -11.88
C PHE A 78 5.04 12.13 -13.07
N LYS A 79 4.40 11.94 -14.22
CA LYS A 79 4.73 12.67 -15.45
C LYS A 79 3.60 13.62 -15.78
N ARG A 80 3.92 14.74 -16.44
CA ARG A 80 2.90 15.58 -17.07
C ARG A 80 2.05 14.69 -17.97
N ASP A 81 0.76 14.70 -17.73
CA ASP A 81 -0.20 14.00 -18.57
C ASP A 81 -0.69 14.94 -19.69
N SER A 82 -1.64 14.46 -20.50
CA SER A 82 -2.24 15.25 -21.57
C SER A 82 -3.05 16.46 -21.08
N SER A 83 -3.33 16.57 -19.78
CA SER A 83 -4.07 17.68 -19.19
C SER A 83 -3.16 18.88 -18.83
N ASN A 84 -1.84 18.76 -19.02
CA ASN A 84 -0.83 19.74 -18.59
C ASN A 84 -0.79 19.99 -17.07
N GLU A 85 -1.42 19.14 -16.26
CA GLU A 85 -1.37 19.28 -14.81
C GLU A 85 0.07 19.05 -14.30
N ASP A 86 0.46 19.85 -13.31
CA ASP A 86 1.80 19.78 -12.76
C ASP A 86 2.01 18.44 -12.02
N PRO A 87 3.13 17.73 -12.24
CA PRO A 87 3.38 16.44 -11.59
C PRO A 87 3.28 16.47 -10.07
N LYS A 88 3.63 17.60 -9.44
CA LYS A 88 3.50 17.76 -7.99
C LYS A 88 2.04 17.79 -7.57
N THR A 89 1.17 18.45 -8.33
CA THR A 89 -0.27 18.47 -8.07
C THR A 89 -0.86 17.06 -8.19
N LEU A 90 -0.54 16.34 -9.28
CA LEU A 90 -0.99 14.96 -9.48
C LEU A 90 -0.51 14.04 -8.34
N MET A 91 0.75 14.20 -7.92
CA MET A 91 1.34 13.47 -6.80
C MET A 91 0.59 13.76 -5.49
N LEU A 92 0.32 15.03 -5.18
CA LEU A 92 -0.42 15.41 -3.97
C LEU A 92 -1.84 14.83 -3.95
N GLN A 93 -2.55 14.88 -5.06
CA GLN A 93 -3.88 14.27 -5.17
C GLN A 93 -3.82 12.74 -5.01
N ALA A 94 -2.78 12.08 -5.52
CA ALA A 94 -2.61 10.64 -5.32
C ALA A 94 -2.31 10.28 -3.86
N LEU A 95 -1.49 11.08 -3.17
CA LEU A 95 -1.20 10.92 -1.74
C LEU A 95 -2.43 11.16 -0.86
N GLU A 96 -3.26 12.14 -1.22
CA GLU A 96 -4.55 12.38 -0.57
C GLU A 96 -5.46 11.15 -0.73
N ARG A 97 -5.63 10.64 -1.96
CA ARG A 97 -6.38 9.40 -2.19
C ARG A 97 -5.81 8.22 -1.41
N LEU A 98 -4.49 8.08 -1.33
CA LEU A 98 -3.84 7.00 -0.58
C LEU A 98 -4.13 7.10 0.92
N ALA A 99 -4.29 8.32 1.46
CA ALA A 99 -4.61 8.52 2.86
C ALA A 99 -6.01 7.99 3.26
N HIS A 100 -6.89 7.77 2.29
CA HIS A 100 -8.20 7.15 2.49
C HIS A 100 -8.18 5.61 2.41
N ASN A 101 -7.01 4.99 2.46
CA ASN A 101 -6.88 3.54 2.31
C ASN A 101 -6.12 2.93 3.49
N PRO A 102 -6.54 1.75 3.97
CA PRO A 102 -5.74 1.01 4.93
C PRO A 102 -4.43 0.56 4.27
N ARG A 103 -3.48 0.17 5.12
CA ARG A 103 -2.15 -0.28 4.71
C ARG A 103 -1.92 -1.73 5.14
N PRO A 104 -2.70 -2.69 4.59
CA PRO A 104 -2.68 -4.09 5.00
C PRO A 104 -1.40 -4.82 4.62
N ALA A 105 -0.69 -4.32 3.62
CA ALA A 105 0.59 -4.86 3.23
C ALA A 105 1.62 -4.57 4.34
N LYS A 106 2.00 -5.59 5.11
CA LYS A 106 3.10 -5.55 6.10
C LYS A 106 4.35 -4.91 5.49
N CYS A 107 4.64 -5.33 4.26
CA CYS A 107 4.77 -4.54 3.03
C CYS A 107 5.37 -3.13 3.04
N VAL A 108 4.56 -2.19 3.50
CA VAL A 108 4.68 -0.74 3.20
C VAL A 108 5.56 -0.04 4.24
N GLN A 109 6.52 -0.75 4.82
CA GLN A 109 7.59 -0.12 5.60
C GLN A 109 8.40 0.79 4.67
N GLY A 110 8.51 2.08 5.02
CA GLY A 110 9.10 3.09 4.13
C GLY A 110 8.19 3.54 2.96
N PHE A 111 6.90 3.20 3.00
CA PHE A 111 5.89 3.64 2.04
C PHE A 111 6.07 3.14 0.59
N ASP A 112 6.69 1.98 0.35
CA ASP A 112 7.01 1.50 -1.00
C ASP A 112 5.82 0.92 -1.80
N TRP A 113 4.71 1.65 -1.89
CA TRP A 113 3.52 1.23 -2.62
C TRP A 113 3.70 1.39 -4.13
N PRO A 114 3.46 0.35 -4.96
CA PRO A 114 3.70 0.43 -6.40
C PRO A 114 2.88 1.50 -7.12
N LEU A 115 3.53 2.23 -8.03
CA LEU A 115 2.96 3.31 -8.83
C LEU A 115 2.93 2.94 -10.32
N CYS A 116 1.83 3.26 -11.00
CA CYS A 116 1.69 3.06 -12.43
C CYS A 116 0.63 4.01 -13.02
N CYS A 117 0.87 4.56 -14.20
CA CYS A 117 -0.07 5.48 -14.86
C CYS A 117 -0.44 6.71 -14.01
N ASN A 118 0.55 7.33 -13.34
CA ASN A 118 0.35 8.47 -12.44
C ASN A 118 -0.64 8.19 -11.28
N ASP A 119 -0.76 6.95 -10.82
CA ASP A 119 -1.56 6.62 -9.64
C ASP A 119 -0.99 5.40 -8.89
N PHE A 120 -1.44 5.21 -7.65
CA PHE A 120 -1.10 4.03 -6.87
C PHE A 120 -1.82 2.79 -7.42
N CYS A 121 -1.13 1.64 -7.43
CA CYS A 121 -1.73 0.37 -7.83
C CYS A 121 -2.67 -0.15 -6.74
N GLU A 122 -3.66 -0.95 -7.13
CA GLU A 122 -4.53 -1.67 -6.20
C GLU A 122 -3.78 -2.85 -5.57
N PHE A 123 -3.81 -2.97 -4.24
CA PHE A 123 -3.34 -4.14 -3.50
C PHE A 123 -4.33 -5.30 -3.63
N LEU A 124 -3.81 -6.47 -3.99
CA LEU A 124 -4.58 -7.68 -4.27
C LEU A 124 -4.41 -8.77 -3.20
N GLY A 125 -3.67 -8.50 -2.13
CA GLY A 125 -3.38 -9.48 -1.09
C GLY A 125 -2.00 -10.12 -1.24
N SER A 126 -1.88 -11.27 -0.61
CA SER A 126 -0.67 -12.10 -0.56
C SER A 126 -0.95 -13.46 -1.20
N PRO A 127 0.05 -14.13 -1.77
CA PRO A 127 -0.10 -15.50 -2.24
C PRO A 127 -0.49 -16.43 -1.09
N ALA A 128 -1.21 -17.51 -1.39
CA ALA A 128 -1.50 -18.55 -0.42
C ALA A 128 -0.35 -19.57 -0.29
N ASN A 129 0.44 -19.73 -1.37
CA ASN A 129 1.51 -20.71 -1.50
C ASN A 129 2.45 -20.35 -2.66
N ALA A 130 3.50 -21.17 -2.86
CA ALA A 130 4.52 -20.95 -3.89
C ALA A 130 3.95 -21.03 -5.32
N GLU A 131 2.98 -21.91 -5.56
CA GLU A 131 2.34 -22.06 -6.87
C GLU A 131 1.58 -20.79 -7.26
N ALA A 132 0.79 -20.22 -6.33
CA ALA A 132 0.09 -18.96 -6.53
C ALA A 132 1.06 -17.79 -6.75
N TYR A 133 2.19 -17.79 -6.03
CA TYR A 133 3.27 -16.84 -6.24
C TYR A 133 3.85 -16.89 -7.65
N GLU A 134 4.25 -18.07 -8.10
CA GLU A 134 4.85 -18.23 -9.42
C GLU A 134 3.87 -17.91 -10.54
N ALA A 135 2.62 -18.36 -10.43
CA ALA A 135 1.58 -18.03 -11.39
C ALA A 135 1.38 -16.51 -11.53
N PHE A 136 1.43 -15.77 -10.42
CA PHE A 136 1.31 -14.31 -10.46
C PHE A 136 2.57 -13.64 -11.04
N ARG A 137 3.76 -14.07 -10.61
CA ARG A 137 5.03 -13.39 -10.91
C ARG A 137 5.47 -13.51 -12.37
N ILE A 138 4.97 -14.49 -13.12
CA ILE A 138 5.26 -14.65 -14.56
C ILE A 138 4.93 -13.36 -15.32
N ASP A 139 3.76 -12.76 -15.04
CA ASP A 139 3.27 -11.55 -15.71
C ASP A 139 3.43 -10.27 -14.89
N ALA A 140 4.03 -10.36 -13.70
CA ALA A 140 4.22 -9.23 -12.80
C ALA A 140 5.67 -8.71 -12.83
N ARG A 141 5.83 -7.43 -12.50
CA ARG A 141 7.13 -6.78 -12.31
C ARG A 141 7.48 -6.75 -10.83
N PHE A 142 8.71 -7.13 -10.50
CA PHE A 142 9.22 -6.96 -9.15
C PHE A 142 9.35 -5.46 -8.82
N TRP A 143 9.04 -5.10 -7.59
CA TRP A 143 9.08 -3.72 -7.11
C TRP A 143 9.94 -3.60 -5.86
N VAL A 144 10.95 -2.72 -5.91
CA VAL A 144 11.82 -2.34 -4.79
C VAL A 144 12.21 -0.87 -4.98
N GLY A 145 11.46 0.05 -4.38
CA GLY A 145 11.58 1.48 -4.62
C GLY A 145 11.19 1.90 -6.05
N GLY A 146 10.64 0.97 -6.84
CA GLY A 146 10.43 1.09 -8.27
C GLY A 146 10.44 -0.22 -9.04
N PRO A 147 10.07 -0.23 -10.34
CA PRO A 147 10.17 -1.42 -11.18
C PRO A 147 11.61 -1.91 -11.27
N ALA A 148 11.85 -3.10 -10.74
CA ALA A 148 13.14 -3.75 -10.69
C ALA A 148 13.22 -4.93 -11.67
N GLY A 149 14.44 -5.33 -12.02
CA GLY A 149 14.66 -6.55 -12.79
C GLY A 149 14.32 -7.80 -11.96
N LYS A 150 13.73 -8.82 -12.58
CA LYS A 150 13.36 -10.08 -11.88
C LYS A 150 14.55 -10.82 -11.25
N HIS A 151 15.77 -10.55 -11.71
CA HIS A 151 17.00 -11.11 -11.11
C HIS A 151 17.24 -10.63 -9.67
N LEU A 152 16.57 -9.56 -9.23
CA LEU A 152 16.60 -9.09 -7.84
C LEU A 152 15.52 -9.73 -6.96
N SER A 153 14.56 -10.43 -7.56
CA SER A 153 13.50 -11.14 -6.82
C SER A 153 13.90 -12.57 -6.53
N ARG A 154 13.41 -13.11 -5.41
CA ARG A 154 13.60 -14.52 -5.05
C ARG A 154 12.83 -15.44 -6.00
N ASN A 155 13.31 -16.66 -6.13
CA ASN A 155 12.57 -17.77 -6.72
C ASN A 155 12.22 -18.77 -5.63
N PHE A 156 11.02 -18.66 -5.06
CA PHE A 156 10.59 -19.51 -3.94
C PHE A 156 10.42 -20.99 -4.28
N LEU A 157 10.37 -21.36 -5.57
CA LEU A 157 10.44 -22.78 -5.96
C LEU A 157 11.85 -23.38 -5.84
N VAL A 158 12.88 -22.54 -5.93
CA VAL A 158 14.28 -22.96 -5.92
C VAL A 158 14.95 -22.69 -4.58
N GLU A 159 14.69 -21.51 -4.01
CA GLU A 159 15.33 -21.01 -2.79
C GLU A 159 14.59 -21.46 -1.51
N GLY A 160 13.37 -21.99 -1.65
CA GLY A 160 12.47 -22.31 -0.54
C GLY A 160 11.49 -21.17 -0.25
N PRO A 161 10.39 -21.44 0.48
CA PRO A 161 9.34 -20.44 0.74
C PRO A 161 9.79 -19.32 1.69
N PRO A 162 9.11 -18.15 1.69
CA PRO A 162 9.29 -17.14 2.74
C PRO A 162 8.82 -17.69 4.09
N GLU A 163 9.18 -17.02 5.19
CA GLU A 163 8.72 -17.40 6.53
C GLU A 163 7.19 -17.30 6.62
N LEU A 164 6.64 -16.22 6.05
CA LEU A 164 5.21 -16.01 5.94
C LEU A 164 4.86 -15.50 4.55
N TRP A 165 3.87 -16.11 3.90
CA TRP A 165 3.39 -15.61 2.61
C TRP A 165 2.85 -14.17 2.67
N THR A 166 2.47 -13.68 3.86
CA THR A 166 2.09 -12.28 4.08
C THR A 166 3.23 -11.28 3.87
N GLU A 167 4.47 -11.74 3.71
CA GLU A 167 5.66 -10.95 3.36
C GLU A 167 5.74 -10.66 1.86
N VAL A 168 4.90 -11.33 1.07
CA VAL A 168 4.76 -11.11 -0.36
C VAL A 168 3.44 -10.39 -0.62
N SER A 169 3.47 -9.36 -1.45
CA SER A 169 2.30 -8.53 -1.74
C SER A 169 2.11 -8.33 -3.23
N PHE A 170 0.88 -8.50 -3.69
CA PHE A 170 0.50 -8.36 -5.09
C PHE A 170 -0.24 -7.07 -5.34
N PHE A 171 0.04 -6.46 -6.48
CA PHE A 171 -0.55 -5.20 -6.89
C PHE A 171 -0.92 -5.20 -8.37
N ARG A 172 -1.90 -4.37 -8.74
CA ARG A 172 -2.32 -4.18 -10.12
C ARG A 172 -2.68 -2.73 -10.41
N CYS A 173 -2.18 -2.20 -11.51
CA CYS A 173 -2.60 -0.88 -12.00
C CYS A 173 -4.07 -0.95 -12.46
N SER A 174 -4.91 -0.08 -11.92
CA SER A 174 -6.33 0.04 -12.30
C SER A 174 -6.53 0.51 -13.74
N HIS A 175 -5.57 1.26 -14.29
CA HIS A 175 -5.68 1.85 -15.63
C HIS A 175 -5.21 0.91 -16.75
N CYS A 176 -4.07 0.25 -16.58
CA CYS A 176 -3.45 -0.56 -17.64
C CYS A 176 -3.33 -2.05 -17.31
N GLY A 177 -3.80 -2.48 -16.14
CA GLY A 177 -3.78 -3.89 -15.72
C GLY A 177 -2.40 -4.48 -15.41
N LYS A 178 -1.31 -3.70 -15.56
CA LYS A 178 0.05 -4.16 -15.22
C LYS A 178 0.11 -4.61 -13.77
N LYS A 179 0.72 -5.78 -13.56
CA LYS A 179 0.88 -6.40 -12.25
C LYS A 179 2.26 -6.08 -11.68
N HIS A 180 2.30 -5.89 -10.37
CA HIS A 180 3.51 -5.69 -9.60
C HIS A 180 3.50 -6.59 -8.37
N TYR A 181 4.67 -6.98 -7.89
CA TYR A 181 4.80 -7.69 -6.62
C TYR A 181 6.01 -7.19 -5.84
N ILE A 182 5.91 -7.29 -4.52
CA ILE A 182 6.97 -6.98 -3.56
C ILE A 182 7.19 -8.22 -2.72
N ASP A 183 8.47 -8.58 -2.51
CA ASP A 183 8.91 -9.62 -1.59
C ASP A 183 9.73 -8.93 -0.49
N GLN A 184 9.30 -9.02 0.77
CA GLN A 184 10.08 -8.43 1.86
C GLN A 184 11.29 -9.31 2.22
N TYR A 185 12.41 -8.64 2.52
CA TYR A 185 13.53 -9.21 3.26
C TYR A 185 13.16 -9.20 4.74
N THR A 186 13.30 -10.34 5.40
CA THR A 186 13.68 -10.39 6.83
C THR A 186 15.17 -10.14 6.96
#